data_AF-A0A440WN80-F1
#
_entry.id   AF-A0A440WN80-F1
#
_cell.length_a   1.000
_cell.length_b   1.000
_cell.length_c   1.000
_cell.angle_alpha   90.00
_cell.angle_beta   90.00
_cell.angle_gamma   90.00
#
_symmetry.space_group_name_H-M   'P 1'
#
loop_
_entity.id
_entity.type
_entity.pdbx_description
1 polymer ?
#
loop_
_entity_poly.entity_id
_entity_poly.type
_entity_poly.pdbx_seq_one_letter_code
_entity_poly.pdbx_strand_id
1 'polypeptide(L)' 'MTKLSDLGPPIFARLRVRAAANEEDQFRTCPACGQAVDWGDLRQVIWHEQPGHARLEIDS' A
#
# COMPACT_ATOMS: atom_id res chain seq x y z
N MET A 1 -16.25 -1.93 3.70
CA MET A 1 -15.06 -1.53 2.91
C MET A 1 -14.08 -0.94 3.91
N THR A 2 -12.85 -1.42 3.96
CA THR A 2 -11.86 -0.89 4.93
C THR A 2 -11.23 0.35 4.31
N LYS A 3 -11.24 1.47 5.05
CA LYS A 3 -10.61 2.71 4.60
C LYS A 3 -9.11 2.68 4.90
N LEU A 4 -8.30 3.33 4.07
CA LEU A 4 -6.88 3.48 4.36
C LEU A 4 -6.65 4.26 5.66
N SER A 5 -7.52 5.23 5.94
CA SER A 5 -7.52 6.00 7.19
C SER A 5 -7.83 5.15 8.44
N ASP A 6 -8.57 4.04 8.30
CA ASP A 6 -8.85 3.11 9.41
C ASP A 6 -7.60 2.34 9.86
N LEU A 7 -6.56 2.24 9.00
CA LEU A 7 -5.30 1.56 9.30
C LEU A 7 -4.35 2.40 10.17
N GLY A 8 -4.76 3.61 10.55
CA GLY A 8 -3.96 4.54 11.35
C GLY A 8 -3.14 5.52 10.52
N PRO A 9 -2.27 6.32 11.15
CA PRO A 9 -1.51 7.38 10.49
C PRO A 9 -0.50 6.81 9.47
N PRO A 10 -0.21 7.54 8.37
CA PRO A 10 0.72 7.08 7.34
C PRO A 10 2.08 6.61 7.87
N ILE A 11 2.48 5.41 7.46
CA ILE A 11 3.77 4.82 7.82
C ILE A 11 4.61 4.68 6.56
N PHE A 12 5.35 5.73 6.23
CA PHE A 12 6.23 5.72 5.07
C PHE A 12 7.56 5.06 5.41
N ALA A 13 7.88 3.95 4.74
CA ALA A 13 9.22 3.40 4.81
C ALA A 13 10.18 4.34 4.09
N ARG A 14 11.17 4.91 4.80
CA ARG A 14 12.36 5.47 4.15
C ARG A 14 13.19 4.30 3.62
N LEU A 15 12.78 3.71 2.51
CA LEU A 15 13.60 2.73 1.78
C LEU A 15 14.91 3.42 1.41
N ARG A 16 15.99 3.16 2.17
CA ARG A 16 17.37 3.62 1.88
C ARG A 16 17.94 3.03 0.59
N VAL A 17 17.20 2.16 -0.10
CA VAL A 17 17.63 1.47 -1.31
C VAL A 17 16.74 1.96 -2.44
N ARG A 18 17.28 2.91 -3.20
CA ARG A 18 16.64 3.67 -4.28
C ARG A 18 15.55 4.62 -3.78
N ALA A 19 15.83 5.92 -3.85
CA ALA A 19 14.80 6.83 -4.34
C ALA A 19 14.18 6.12 -5.55
N ALA A 20 12.90 5.74 -5.47
CA ALA A 20 12.20 5.12 -6.58
C ALA A 20 12.55 5.95 -7.81
N ALA A 21 13.21 5.32 -8.79
CA ALA A 21 13.83 6.06 -9.89
C ALA A 21 12.76 6.85 -10.67
N ASN A 22 11.48 6.44 -10.56
CA ASN A 22 10.25 7.16 -10.87
C ASN A 22 9.14 6.80 -9.84
N GLU A 23 8.16 7.68 -9.64
CA GLU A 23 6.96 7.44 -8.81
C GLU A 23 6.16 6.18 -9.22
N GLU A 24 6.29 5.76 -10.48
CA GLU A 24 5.63 4.57 -11.02
C GLU A 24 6.15 3.24 -10.44
N ASP A 25 7.40 3.19 -9.97
CA ASP A 25 7.99 2.02 -9.29
C ASP A 25 7.45 1.83 -7.85
N GLN A 26 6.71 2.80 -7.33
CA GLN A 26 6.20 2.82 -5.95
C GLN A 26 4.90 2.01 -5.79
N PHE A 27 4.15 1.80 -6.87
CA PHE A 27 2.91 1.05 -6.85
C PHE A 27 3.08 -0.35 -7.43
N ARG A 28 2.55 -1.38 -6.76
CA ARG A 28 2.44 -2.73 -7.34
C ARG A 28 1.03 -3.25 -7.21
N THR A 29 0.56 -3.94 -8.25
CA THR A 29 -0.76 -4.57 -8.24
C THR A 29 -0.74 -5.80 -7.33
N CYS A 30 -1.64 -5.84 -6.35
CA CYS A 30 -1.88 -7.02 -5.53
C CYS A 30 -2.48 -8.15 -6.39
N PRO A 31 -1.87 -9.35 -6.42
CA PRO A 31 -2.37 -10.47 -7.21
C PRO A 31 -3.69 -11.04 -6.66
N ALA A 32 -3.99 -10.85 -5.38
CA ALA A 32 -5.18 -11.41 -4.74
C ALA A 32 -6.45 -10.60 -5.02
N CYS A 33 -6.38 -9.27 -4.99
CA CYS A 33 -7.54 -8.40 -5.13
C CYS A 33 -7.47 -7.43 -6.32
N GLY A 34 -6.35 -7.41 -7.05
CA GLY A 34 -6.12 -6.57 -8.24
C GLY A 34 -5.99 -5.08 -7.93
N GLN A 35 -5.78 -4.68 -6.68
CA GLN A 35 -5.62 -3.29 -6.28
C GLN A 35 -4.17 -2.83 -6.45
N ALA A 36 -3.95 -1.59 -6.91
CA ALA A 36 -2.64 -0.95 -6.85
C ALA A 36 -2.31 -0.61 -5.38
N VAL A 37 -1.21 -1.16 -4.89
CA VAL A 37 -0.71 -1.02 -3.52
C VAL A 37 0.49 -0.11 -3.54
N ASP A 38 0.49 0.96 -2.75
CA ASP A 38 1.66 1.79 -2.50
C ASP A 38 2.64 1.02 -1.59
N TRP A 39 3.81 0.65 -2.12
CA TRP A 39 4.87 -0.06 -1.38
C TRP A 39 5.70 0.88 -0.50
N GLY A 40 5.57 2.20 -0.67
CA GLY A 40 6.09 3.19 0.26
C GLY A 40 5.26 3.32 1.53
N ASP A 41 3.94 3.14 1.44
CA ASP A 41 3.02 3.15 2.59
C ASP A 41 2.86 1.75 3.19
N LEU A 42 3.55 1.50 4.30
CA LEU A 42 3.55 0.21 4.96
C LEU A 42 2.17 -0.22 5.45
N ARG A 43 1.23 0.70 5.66
CA ARG A 43 -0.15 0.33 6.02
C ARG A 43 -0.79 -0.50 4.92
N GLN A 44 -0.61 -0.09 3.67
CA GLN A 44 -1.15 -0.79 2.51
C GLN A 44 -0.46 -2.14 2.33
N VAL A 45 0.88 -2.18 2.47
CA VAL A 45 1.65 -3.43 2.39
C VAL A 45 1.17 -4.43 3.45
N ILE A 46 1.16 -4.04 4.72
CA ILE A 46 0.76 -4.91 5.84
C ILE A 46 -0.67 -5.41 5.68
N TRP A 47 -1.59 -4.58 5.19
CA TRP A 47 -2.97 -5.02 4.91
C TRP A 47 -3.03 -6.07 3.80
N HIS A 48 -2.31 -5.87 2.70
CA HIS A 48 -2.36 -6.79 1.55
C HIS A 48 -1.57 -8.09 1.76
N GLU A 49 -0.70 -8.15 2.76
CA GLU A 49 -0.07 -9.40 3.23
C GLU A 49 -1.06 -10.29 4.02
N GLN A 50 -2.19 -9.75 4.50
CA GLN A 50 -3.17 -10.55 5.23
C GLN A 50 -4.02 -11.41 4.28
N PRO A 51 -4.23 -12.71 4.58
CA PRO A 51 -5.07 -13.57 3.76
C PRO A 51 -6.54 -13.11 3.83
N GLY A 52 -7.21 -13.08 2.68
CA GLY A 52 -8.63 -12.69 2.61
C GLY A 52 -8.90 -11.20 2.80
N HIS A 53 -7.88 -10.35 2.73
CA HIS A 53 -8.07 -8.90 2.76
C HIS A 53 -9.03 -8.42 1.65
N ALA A 54 -9.83 -7.42 1.97
CA ALA A 54 -10.65 -6.71 0.98
C ALA A 54 -9.87 -5.54 0.39
N ARG A 55 -10.32 -5.04 -0.78
CA ARG A 55 -9.82 -3.81 -1.39
C ARG A 55 -9.95 -2.63 -0.41
N LEU A 56 -8.88 -1.85 -0.28
CA LEU A 56 -8.89 -0.62 0.51
C LEU A 56 -9.59 0.49 -0.25
N GLU A 57 -10.43 1.25 0.46
CA GLU A 57 -10.90 2.55 0.01
C GLU A 57 -9.79 3.57 0.25
N ILE A 58 -9.29 4.18 -0.84
CA ILE A 58 -8.26 5.22 -0.76
C ILE A 58 -8.98 6.54 -0.46
N ASP A 59 -8.98 6.94 0.81
CA ASP A 59 -9.48 8.26 1.20
C ASP A 59 -8.51 9.34 0.69
N SER A 60 -9.05 10.39 0.07
CA SER A 60 -8.32 11.57 -0.41
C SER A 60 -8.00 12.57 0.70
#